data_AF-A0A543G754-F1
#
_entry.id   AF-A0A543G754-F1
#
_cell.length_a   1.000
_cell.length_b   1.000
_cell.length_c   1.000
_cell.angle_alpha   90.00
_cell.angle_beta   90.00
_cell.angle_gamma   90.00
#
_symmetry.space_group_name_H-M   'P 1'
#
loop_
_entity.id
_entity.type
_entity.pdbx_description
1 polymer ?
#
loop_
_entity_poly.entity_id
_entity_poly.type
_entity_poly.pdbx_seq_one_letter_code
_entity_poly.pdbx_strand_id
1 'polypeptide(L)'
;MKKNSQNNFNPKKLKYSKVQYFFWLLSGCEINILKDCPTDYNRQAGIGFTIFMTTVLAFFSGSYAGWYFGESYATAIIFGLLWSALIFSIDRSMVVTLKKDPTLKKQKFWVPLISRGIMALLIAFIISIPLELLIFQENIELHMEKYKLDQTYEVQQAALRNEAVSDKEKLLKRDSINALQLKNELSFGEPKGDPIYDNLKSDFNSRNNKYQILLNQYNTSVNESNRAYNKVPEEFNSNQKDQSTSQWREYSNKLRAKNIAQSNLNKFDKSGLNLAKQKYIDYKNDWLTNKDKEKKQLETSLINQSKEISNSIKKSDTIKGGFEKKIQDKKGFVLRFMVLEDLASTIKITEILDAKGKKVERIETNKEGTAILFLLWLIRILFFTIEILPTIAKISTPLGAYDFAIYKKEKEIEEDLERRKEDYLNHQKKLDDLKNTNEIEIENKKNKIEKNLHINLLEEIALAQNDVAKKQIDDFRKKHLY
;
A
#
# COMPACT_ATOMS: atom_id res chain seq x y z
N MET A 1 -8.45 56.67 -73.80
CA MET A 1 -9.27 56.79 -72.59
C MET A 1 -10.16 55.55 -72.45
N LYS A 2 -9.80 54.60 -71.59
CA LYS A 2 -10.69 53.52 -71.13
C LYS A 2 -10.70 53.59 -69.61
N LYS A 3 -11.79 54.11 -69.03
CA LYS A 3 -12.03 54.06 -67.58
C LYS A 3 -12.49 52.64 -67.24
N ASN A 4 -11.64 51.89 -66.53
CA ASN A 4 -12.04 50.65 -65.87
C ASN A 4 -12.98 51.00 -64.71
N SER A 5 -14.20 50.49 -64.77
CA SER A 5 -15.15 50.51 -63.66
C SER A 5 -14.66 49.57 -62.56
N GLN A 6 -14.10 50.13 -61.50
CA GLN A 6 -13.97 49.44 -60.22
C GLN A 6 -15.38 49.20 -59.67
N ASN A 7 -15.88 47.98 -59.83
CA ASN A 7 -17.04 47.48 -59.09
C ASN A 7 -16.67 47.41 -57.61
N ASN A 8 -17.04 48.44 -56.85
CA ASN A 8 -17.06 48.41 -55.39
C ASN A 8 -18.15 47.43 -54.92
N PHE A 9 -17.81 46.14 -54.87
CA PHE A 9 -18.58 45.15 -54.15
C PHE A 9 -18.33 45.40 -52.66
N ASN A 10 -19.20 46.18 -52.01
CA ASN A 10 -19.18 46.36 -50.57
C ASN A 10 -20.04 45.24 -49.95
N PRO A 11 -19.47 44.13 -49.45
CA PRO A 11 -20.27 43.06 -48.90
C PRO A 11 -21.03 43.61 -47.68
N LYS A 12 -22.37 43.58 -47.73
CA LYS A 12 -23.21 43.84 -46.55
C LYS A 12 -22.69 42.97 -45.41
N LYS A 13 -22.08 43.58 -44.39
CA LYS A 13 -21.64 42.88 -43.17
C LYS A 13 -22.86 42.17 -42.58
N LEU A 14 -22.89 40.85 -42.68
CA LEU A 14 -23.95 40.03 -42.12
C LEU A 14 -23.96 40.21 -40.59
N LYS A 15 -25.14 40.53 -40.03
CA LYS A 15 -25.30 40.71 -38.58
C LYS A 15 -25.24 39.34 -37.90
N TYR A 16 -24.37 39.22 -36.89
CA TYR A 16 -24.34 38.10 -35.96
C TYR A 16 -24.96 38.49 -34.61
N SER A 17 -25.54 37.52 -33.91
CA SER A 17 -26.11 37.72 -32.57
C SER A 17 -25.03 37.79 -31.49
N LYS A 18 -25.30 38.49 -30.37
CA LYS A 18 -24.45 38.44 -29.16
C LYS A 18 -24.28 37.01 -28.63
N VAL A 19 -25.30 36.18 -28.78
CA VAL A 19 -25.28 34.76 -28.37
C VAL A 19 -24.35 33.95 -29.27
N GLN A 20 -24.40 34.16 -30.58
CA GLN A 20 -23.44 33.54 -31.51
C GLN A 20 -22.01 33.95 -31.18
N TYR A 21 -21.79 35.25 -30.95
CA TYR A 21 -20.47 35.76 -30.59
C TYR A 21 -19.93 35.13 -29.31
N PHE A 22 -20.78 34.93 -28.29
CA PHE A 22 -20.42 34.22 -27.07
C PHE A 22 -19.95 32.79 -27.35
N PHE A 23 -20.70 32.02 -28.16
CA PHE A 23 -20.28 30.66 -28.51
C PHE A 23 -19.03 30.61 -29.40
N TRP A 24 -18.78 31.63 -30.24
CA TRP A 24 -17.52 31.75 -30.97
C TRP A 24 -16.32 31.93 -30.04
N LEU A 25 -16.51 32.67 -28.93
CA LEU A 25 -15.46 32.78 -27.92
C LEU A 25 -15.12 31.42 -27.35
N LEU A 26 -16.12 30.56 -27.10
CA LEU A 26 -15.94 29.23 -26.51
C LEU A 26 -15.36 28.20 -27.49
N SER A 27 -15.69 28.28 -28.78
CA SER A 27 -15.23 27.33 -29.80
C SER A 27 -13.73 27.41 -30.12
N GLY A 28 -13.06 28.48 -29.66
CA GLY A 28 -11.64 28.69 -29.90
C GLY A 28 -11.30 29.11 -31.34
N CYS A 29 -12.28 29.64 -32.08
CA CYS A 29 -12.03 30.20 -33.41
C CYS A 29 -11.38 31.60 -33.35
N GLU A 30 -10.61 31.94 -34.38
CA GLU A 30 -10.09 33.28 -34.60
C GLU A 30 -11.22 34.18 -35.10
N ILE A 31 -11.77 34.97 -34.18
CA ILE A 31 -12.96 35.80 -34.41
C ILE A 31 -12.75 36.78 -35.58
N ASN A 32 -11.55 37.31 -35.75
CA ASN A 32 -11.27 38.27 -36.81
C ASN A 32 -11.40 37.64 -38.19
N ILE A 33 -10.96 36.39 -38.35
CA ILE A 33 -11.08 35.64 -39.60
C ILE A 33 -12.51 35.12 -39.77
N LEU A 34 -13.15 34.69 -38.67
CA LEU A 34 -14.51 34.20 -38.71
C LEU A 34 -15.48 35.28 -39.20
N LYS A 35 -15.31 36.55 -38.79
CA LYS A 35 -16.17 37.67 -39.23
C LYS A 35 -16.29 37.79 -40.75
N ASP A 36 -15.26 37.41 -41.50
CA ASP A 36 -15.26 37.44 -42.97
C ASP A 36 -15.89 36.18 -43.61
N CYS A 37 -16.25 35.17 -42.80
CA CYS A 37 -16.75 33.86 -43.19
C CYS A 37 -18.17 33.60 -42.63
N PRO A 38 -19.22 34.27 -43.15
CA PRO A 38 -20.58 34.18 -42.60
C PRO A 38 -21.21 32.78 -42.69
N THR A 39 -20.76 31.95 -43.64
CA THR A 39 -21.23 30.57 -43.83
C THR A 39 -20.86 29.65 -42.65
N ASP A 40 -19.80 29.98 -41.90
CA ASP A 40 -19.33 29.18 -40.76
C ASP A 40 -19.79 29.72 -39.40
N TYR A 41 -20.58 30.80 -39.35
CA TYR A 41 -21.10 31.39 -38.11
C TYR A 41 -21.83 30.39 -37.23
N ASN A 42 -22.82 29.68 -37.80
CA ASN A 42 -23.62 28.69 -37.06
C ASN A 42 -22.80 27.45 -36.72
N ARG A 43 -21.85 27.10 -37.58
CA ARG A 43 -20.98 25.94 -37.38
C ARG A 43 -20.06 26.15 -36.18
N GLN A 44 -19.37 27.28 -36.12
CA GLN A 44 -18.48 27.61 -34.98
C GLN A 44 -19.27 27.86 -33.71
N ALA A 45 -20.47 28.47 -33.80
CA ALA A 45 -21.36 28.60 -32.65
C ALA A 45 -21.83 27.24 -32.13
N GLY A 46 -22.14 26.28 -33.01
CA GLY A 46 -22.51 24.90 -32.62
C GLY A 46 -21.39 24.18 -31.88
N ILE A 47 -20.14 24.28 -32.36
CA ILE A 47 -18.96 23.71 -31.67
C ILE A 47 -18.75 24.37 -30.30
N GLY A 48 -18.93 25.69 -30.20
CA GLY A 48 -18.85 26.40 -28.92
C GLY A 48 -19.96 26.01 -27.94
N PHE A 49 -21.16 25.72 -28.47
CA PHE A 49 -22.30 25.28 -27.67
C PHE A 49 -22.07 23.89 -27.07
N THR A 50 -21.45 22.96 -27.79
CA THR A 50 -21.17 21.62 -27.23
C THR A 50 -20.15 21.71 -26.09
N ILE A 51 -19.12 22.55 -26.22
CA ILE A 51 -18.14 22.82 -25.14
C ILE A 51 -18.80 23.52 -23.95
N PHE A 52 -19.76 24.41 -24.19
CA PHE A 52 -20.51 25.05 -23.12
C PHE A 52 -21.30 24.03 -22.30
N MET A 53 -21.95 23.07 -22.97
CA MET A 53 -22.75 22.04 -22.30
C MET A 53 -21.91 21.12 -21.42
N THR A 54 -20.74 20.67 -21.89
CA THR A 54 -19.80 19.87 -21.06
C THR A 54 -19.33 20.68 -19.85
N THR A 55 -19.00 21.96 -20.04
CA THR A 55 -18.58 22.87 -18.96
C THR A 55 -19.66 23.04 -17.87
N VAL A 56 -20.93 23.18 -18.27
CA VAL A 56 -22.06 23.31 -17.32
C VAL A 56 -22.28 22.02 -16.53
N LEU A 57 -22.21 20.86 -17.18
CA LEU A 57 -22.33 19.57 -16.51
C LEU A 57 -21.17 19.33 -15.53
N ALA A 58 -19.95 19.69 -15.93
CA ALA A 58 -18.78 19.67 -15.06
C ALA A 58 -18.95 20.59 -13.85
N PHE A 59 -19.54 21.79 -14.02
CA PHE A 59 -19.82 22.69 -12.90
C PHE A 59 -20.75 22.05 -11.87
N PHE A 60 -21.86 21.44 -12.30
CA PHE A 60 -22.80 20.79 -11.38
C PHE A 60 -22.19 19.53 -10.73
N SER A 61 -21.48 18.70 -11.50
CA SER A 61 -20.76 17.53 -10.99
C SER A 61 -19.72 17.92 -9.93
N GLY A 62 -18.88 18.91 -10.26
CA GLY A 62 -17.86 19.44 -9.35
C GLY A 62 -18.48 20.07 -8.12
N SER A 63 -19.54 20.86 -8.26
CA SER A 63 -20.22 21.48 -7.12
C SER A 63 -20.76 20.45 -6.14
N TYR A 64 -21.34 19.36 -6.66
CA TYR A 64 -21.84 18.27 -5.83
C TYR A 64 -20.69 17.54 -5.11
N ALA A 65 -19.56 17.29 -5.76
CA ALA A 65 -18.38 16.75 -5.09
C ALA A 65 -17.83 17.71 -4.01
N GLY A 66 -17.75 19.00 -4.31
CA GLY A 66 -17.27 20.04 -3.38
C GLY A 66 -18.14 20.22 -2.13
N TRP A 67 -19.43 19.89 -2.22
CA TRP A 67 -20.32 19.84 -1.05
C TRP A 67 -19.90 18.76 -0.05
N TYR A 68 -19.48 17.58 -0.52
CA TYR A 68 -19.04 16.49 0.36
C TYR A 68 -17.69 16.75 1.02
N PHE A 69 -16.80 17.51 0.38
CA PHE A 69 -15.48 17.79 0.93
C PHE A 69 -15.48 18.94 1.94
N GLY A 70 -16.37 19.94 1.78
CA GLY A 70 -16.32 21.16 2.58
C GLY A 70 -17.58 21.50 3.36
N GLU A 71 -18.66 20.71 3.22
CA GLU A 71 -19.96 20.89 3.88
C GLU A 71 -20.49 22.34 3.83
N SER A 72 -20.13 23.08 2.79
CA SER A 72 -20.42 24.50 2.63
C SER A 72 -20.80 24.81 1.19
N TYR A 73 -21.79 25.67 1.01
CA TYR A 73 -22.15 26.17 -0.31
C TYR A 73 -20.99 26.92 -0.97
N ALA A 74 -20.11 27.56 -0.18
CA ALA A 74 -18.95 28.26 -0.69
C ALA A 74 -17.93 27.26 -1.29
N THR A 75 -17.66 26.15 -0.61
CA THR A 75 -16.73 25.12 -1.13
C THR A 75 -17.29 24.43 -2.35
N ALA A 76 -18.60 24.16 -2.38
CA ALA A 76 -19.29 23.63 -3.56
C ALA A 76 -19.11 24.56 -4.77
N ILE A 77 -19.40 25.87 -4.64
CA ILE A 77 -19.30 26.81 -5.76
C ILE A 77 -17.84 26.98 -6.23
N ILE A 78 -16.90 27.18 -5.31
CA ILE A 78 -15.48 27.37 -5.67
C ILE A 78 -14.93 26.12 -6.37
N PHE A 79 -15.22 24.93 -5.84
CA PHE A 79 -14.78 23.69 -6.44
C PHE A 79 -15.43 23.48 -7.82
N GLY A 80 -16.73 23.73 -7.95
CA GLY A 80 -17.43 23.66 -9.22
C GLY A 80 -16.85 24.60 -10.28
N LEU A 81 -16.51 25.85 -9.90
CA LEU A 81 -15.87 26.82 -10.80
C LEU A 81 -14.49 26.34 -11.25
N LEU A 82 -13.64 25.88 -10.33
CA LEU A 82 -12.32 25.36 -10.66
C LEU A 82 -12.38 24.11 -11.55
N TRP A 83 -13.30 23.20 -11.24
CA TRP A 83 -13.50 21.97 -12.01
C TRP A 83 -14.04 22.26 -13.42
N SER A 84 -15.06 23.11 -13.54
CA SER A 84 -15.60 23.51 -14.84
C SER A 84 -14.58 24.27 -15.69
N ALA A 85 -13.72 25.10 -15.09
CA ALA A 85 -12.63 25.76 -15.79
C ALA A 85 -11.58 24.76 -16.34
N LEU A 86 -11.27 23.71 -15.57
CA LEU A 86 -10.39 22.63 -16.00
C LEU A 86 -10.96 21.91 -17.21
N ILE A 87 -12.21 21.44 -17.13
CA ILE A 87 -12.88 20.73 -18.24
C ILE A 87 -13.00 21.63 -19.47
N PHE A 88 -13.44 22.88 -19.28
CA PHE A 88 -13.49 23.86 -20.36
C PHE A 88 -12.15 24.03 -21.08
N SER A 89 -11.04 24.12 -20.33
CA SER A 89 -9.71 24.24 -20.91
C SER A 89 -9.33 23.00 -21.73
N ILE A 90 -9.65 21.81 -21.22
CA ILE A 90 -9.35 20.54 -21.91
C ILE A 90 -10.16 20.45 -23.21
N ASP A 91 -11.48 20.60 -23.15
CA ASP A 91 -12.37 20.47 -24.32
C ASP A 91 -12.06 21.51 -25.39
N ARG A 92 -11.84 22.76 -24.98
CA ARG A 92 -11.42 23.83 -25.87
C ARG A 92 -10.10 23.48 -26.56
N SER A 93 -9.10 23.02 -25.81
CA SER A 93 -7.80 22.65 -26.39
C SER A 93 -7.92 21.48 -27.36
N MET A 94 -8.81 20.52 -27.08
CA MET A 94 -9.06 19.35 -27.91
C MET A 94 -9.61 19.74 -29.29
N VAL A 95 -10.52 20.71 -29.33
CA VAL A 95 -11.13 21.23 -30.56
C VAL A 95 -10.16 22.14 -31.34
N VAL A 96 -9.42 23.02 -30.65
CA VAL A 96 -8.49 23.96 -31.29
C VAL A 96 -7.32 23.23 -31.95
N THR A 97 -6.82 22.16 -31.32
CA THR A 97 -5.73 21.34 -31.86
C THR A 97 -6.16 20.46 -33.04
N LEU A 98 -7.46 20.31 -33.27
CA LEU A 98 -8.00 19.56 -34.40
C LEU A 98 -8.05 20.46 -35.65
N LYS A 99 -6.88 20.60 -36.27
CA LYS A 99 -6.73 21.30 -37.55
C LYS A 99 -7.14 20.42 -38.73
N LYS A 100 -7.76 21.03 -39.73
CA LYS A 100 -8.06 20.40 -41.02
C LYS A 100 -7.15 21.01 -42.07
N ASP A 101 -6.52 20.17 -42.87
CA ASP A 101 -5.64 20.61 -43.93
C ASP A 101 -6.39 20.61 -45.27
N PRO A 102 -6.74 21.77 -45.84
CA PRO A 102 -7.50 21.83 -47.08
C PRO A 102 -6.75 21.28 -48.31
N THR A 103 -5.43 21.02 -48.22
CA THR A 103 -4.64 20.46 -49.34
C THR A 103 -4.81 18.95 -49.50
N LEU A 104 -5.19 18.25 -48.43
CA LEU A 104 -5.27 16.78 -48.41
C LEU A 104 -6.64 16.29 -48.90
N LYS A 105 -6.64 15.44 -49.94
CA LYS A 105 -7.86 14.78 -50.47
C LYS A 105 -8.56 13.89 -49.43
N LYS A 106 -7.82 13.35 -48.46
CA LYS A 106 -8.36 12.56 -47.32
C LYS A 106 -7.73 13.05 -46.02
N GLN A 107 -8.56 13.47 -45.09
CA GLN A 107 -8.13 13.90 -43.76
C GLN A 107 -7.78 12.68 -42.89
N LYS A 108 -6.68 12.74 -42.12
CA LYS A 108 -6.31 11.69 -41.16
C LYS A 108 -7.05 11.92 -39.84
N PHE A 109 -8.36 11.67 -39.80
CA PHE A 109 -9.19 11.98 -38.63
C PHE A 109 -9.17 10.89 -37.53
N TRP A 110 -8.93 9.62 -37.89
CA TRP A 110 -8.94 8.50 -36.93
C TRP A 110 -7.85 8.58 -35.86
N VAL A 111 -6.63 8.97 -36.24
CA VAL A 111 -5.50 9.05 -35.28
C VAL A 111 -5.74 10.14 -34.22
N PRO A 112 -6.09 11.40 -34.60
CA PRO A 112 -6.53 12.43 -33.66
C PRO A 112 -7.73 12.04 -32.80
N LEU A 113 -8.70 11.32 -33.37
CA LEU A 113 -9.94 10.94 -32.68
C LEU A 113 -9.70 9.86 -31.62
N ILE A 114 -8.89 8.84 -31.92
CA ILE A 114 -8.61 7.75 -30.97
C ILE A 114 -7.82 8.27 -29.76
N SER A 115 -6.74 9.04 -29.99
CA SER A 115 -5.94 9.57 -28.88
C SER A 115 -6.77 10.48 -27.96
N ARG A 116 -7.66 11.28 -28.56
CA ARG A 116 -8.60 12.15 -27.84
C ARG A 116 -9.73 11.37 -27.16
N GLY A 117 -10.22 10.30 -27.80
CA GLY A 117 -11.24 9.43 -27.26
C GLY A 117 -10.80 8.73 -25.98
N ILE A 118 -9.53 8.33 -25.88
CA ILE A 118 -8.97 7.76 -24.64
C ILE A 118 -8.99 8.80 -23.51
N MET A 119 -8.59 10.04 -23.79
CA MET A 119 -8.63 11.12 -22.78
C MET A 119 -10.06 11.44 -22.37
N ALA A 120 -10.98 11.54 -23.33
CA ALA A 120 -12.40 11.78 -23.07
C ALA A 120 -13.04 10.64 -22.27
N LEU A 121 -12.65 9.39 -22.48
CA LEU A 121 -13.09 8.25 -21.67
C LEU A 121 -12.72 8.43 -20.19
N LEU A 122 -11.46 8.79 -19.92
CA LEU A 122 -10.98 9.01 -18.55
C LEU A 122 -11.73 10.16 -17.88
N ILE A 123 -11.89 11.28 -18.59
CA ILE A 123 -12.58 12.46 -18.06
C ILE A 123 -14.07 12.17 -17.82
N ALA A 124 -14.74 11.54 -18.78
CA ALA A 124 -16.16 11.20 -18.67
C ALA A 124 -16.43 10.28 -17.48
N PHE A 125 -15.56 9.30 -17.23
CA PHE A 125 -15.67 8.41 -16.07
C PHE A 125 -15.48 9.18 -14.75
N ILE A 126 -14.51 10.11 -14.69
CA ILE A 126 -14.29 10.92 -13.48
C ILE A 126 -15.48 11.86 -13.23
N ILE A 127 -16.01 12.51 -14.27
CA ILE A 127 -17.15 13.43 -14.16
C ILE A 127 -18.45 12.69 -13.82
N SER A 128 -18.58 11.43 -14.22
CA SER A 128 -19.81 10.67 -13.96
C SER A 128 -19.97 10.31 -12.48
N ILE A 129 -18.90 10.06 -11.72
CA ILE A 129 -19.01 9.58 -10.32
C ILE A 129 -19.84 10.53 -9.44
N PRO A 130 -19.56 11.86 -9.35
CA PRO A 130 -20.40 12.74 -8.53
C PRO A 130 -21.85 12.80 -9.01
N LEU A 131 -22.08 12.76 -10.33
CA LEU A 131 -23.43 12.79 -10.88
C LEU A 131 -24.18 11.47 -10.68
N GLU A 132 -23.51 10.32 -10.72
CA GLU A 132 -24.05 9.02 -10.33
C GLU A 132 -24.53 9.09 -8.87
N LEU A 133 -23.69 9.59 -7.97
CA LEU A 133 -24.05 9.77 -6.56
C LEU A 133 -25.19 10.77 -6.34
N LEU A 134 -25.36 11.76 -7.22
CA LEU A 134 -26.48 12.72 -7.16
C LEU A 134 -27.78 12.09 -7.67
N ILE A 135 -27.73 11.40 -8.81
CA ILE A 135 -28.89 10.75 -9.42
C ILE A 135 -29.45 9.66 -8.52
N PHE A 136 -28.57 8.89 -7.86
CA PHE A 136 -28.95 7.79 -6.99
C PHE A 136 -29.04 8.15 -5.51
N GLN A 137 -29.04 9.45 -5.16
CA GLN A 137 -28.97 9.89 -3.76
C GLN A 137 -30.05 9.26 -2.86
N GLU A 138 -31.29 9.15 -3.34
CA GLU A 138 -32.41 8.58 -2.57
C GLU A 138 -32.24 7.06 -2.37
N ASN A 139 -31.86 6.35 -3.42
CA ASN A 139 -31.60 4.90 -3.36
C ASN A 139 -30.44 4.59 -2.40
N ILE A 140 -29.39 5.41 -2.45
CA ILE A 140 -28.24 5.32 -1.55
C ILE A 140 -28.68 5.58 -0.11
N GLU A 141 -29.52 6.58 0.16
CA GLU A 141 -29.97 6.91 1.51
C GLU A 141 -30.88 5.84 2.11
N LEU A 142 -31.81 5.30 1.33
CA LEU A 142 -32.67 4.19 1.74
C LEU A 142 -31.87 2.94 2.13
N HIS A 143 -30.78 2.66 1.42
CA HIS A 143 -29.95 1.48 1.66
C HIS A 143 -28.74 1.75 2.58
N MET A 144 -28.50 3.02 2.93
CA MET A 144 -27.39 3.43 3.79
C MET A 144 -27.47 2.76 5.15
N GLU A 145 -28.66 2.74 5.75
CA GLU A 145 -28.86 2.12 7.07
C GLU A 145 -28.70 0.61 7.00
N LYS A 146 -29.24 -0.03 5.96
CA LYS A 146 -29.08 -1.47 5.75
C LYS A 146 -27.61 -1.85 5.51
N TYR A 147 -26.91 -1.13 4.66
CA TYR A 147 -25.49 -1.36 4.40
C TYR A 147 -24.65 -1.18 5.66
N LYS A 148 -24.92 -0.12 6.44
CA LYS A 148 -24.31 0.05 7.76
C LYS A 148 -24.69 -1.09 8.69
N LEU A 149 -25.94 -1.53 8.71
CA LEU A 149 -26.42 -2.61 9.56
C LEU A 149 -25.73 -3.93 9.22
N ASP A 150 -25.64 -4.31 7.95
CA ASP A 150 -24.95 -5.52 7.50
C ASP A 150 -23.46 -5.48 7.87
N GLN A 151 -22.82 -4.31 7.74
CA GLN A 151 -21.45 -4.12 8.22
C GLN A 151 -21.36 -4.14 9.76
N THR A 152 -22.33 -3.57 10.50
CA THR A 152 -22.38 -3.60 11.98
C THR A 152 -22.71 -4.98 12.50
N TYR A 153 -23.48 -5.79 11.77
CA TYR A 153 -23.94 -7.10 12.22
C TYR A 153 -22.76 -8.05 12.39
N GLU A 154 -21.73 -7.93 11.55
CA GLU A 154 -20.45 -8.60 11.75
C GLU A 154 -19.75 -8.17 13.06
N VAL A 155 -19.84 -6.88 13.41
CA VAL A 155 -19.32 -6.35 14.69
C VAL A 155 -20.19 -6.76 15.87
N GLN A 156 -21.51 -6.80 15.70
CA GLN A 156 -22.46 -7.20 16.75
C GLN A 156 -22.34 -8.70 17.02
N GLN A 157 -22.18 -9.53 16.00
CA GLN A 157 -21.81 -10.94 16.17
C GLN A 157 -20.45 -11.09 16.85
N ALA A 158 -19.48 -10.22 16.54
CA ALA A 158 -18.22 -10.18 17.29
C ALA A 158 -18.41 -9.77 18.76
N ALA A 159 -19.32 -8.85 19.05
CA ALA A 159 -19.67 -8.43 20.42
C ALA A 159 -20.42 -9.53 21.20
N LEU A 160 -21.38 -10.22 20.58
CA LEU A 160 -22.06 -11.39 21.15
C LEU A 160 -21.07 -12.55 21.40
N ARG A 161 -20.05 -12.71 20.53
CA ARG A 161 -18.95 -13.64 20.79
C ARG A 161 -18.15 -13.22 22.03
N ASN A 162 -17.94 -11.93 22.29
CA ASN A 162 -17.28 -11.47 23.52
C ASN A 162 -18.13 -11.75 24.77
N GLU A 163 -19.45 -11.69 24.66
CA GLU A 163 -20.34 -12.08 25.77
C GLU A 163 -20.25 -13.58 26.07
N ALA A 164 -20.26 -14.43 25.04
CA ALA A 164 -20.00 -15.86 25.19
C ALA A 164 -18.57 -16.18 25.69
N VAL A 165 -17.60 -15.31 25.38
CA VAL A 165 -16.23 -15.40 25.92
C VAL A 165 -16.21 -15.10 27.42
N SER A 166 -17.04 -14.20 27.93
CA SER A 166 -17.14 -13.92 29.38
C SER A 166 -17.56 -15.16 30.19
N ASP A 167 -18.47 -15.99 29.66
CA ASP A 167 -18.82 -17.26 30.32
C ASP A 167 -17.69 -18.29 30.26
N LYS A 168 -16.94 -18.35 29.14
CA LYS A 168 -15.72 -19.15 29.05
C LYS A 168 -14.63 -18.66 30.00
N GLU A 169 -14.50 -17.35 30.24
CA GLU A 169 -13.56 -16.78 31.22
C GLU A 169 -13.90 -17.16 32.65
N LYS A 170 -15.20 -17.24 33.02
CA LYS A 170 -15.62 -17.75 34.33
C LYS A 170 -15.21 -19.21 34.53
N LEU A 171 -15.39 -20.03 33.49
CA LEU A 171 -14.95 -21.44 33.51
C LEU A 171 -13.42 -21.54 33.63
N LEU A 172 -12.68 -20.74 32.86
CA LEU A 172 -11.22 -20.67 32.93
C LEU A 172 -10.74 -20.27 34.34
N LYS A 173 -11.39 -19.29 34.96
CA LYS A 173 -11.10 -18.88 36.34
C LYS A 173 -11.34 -20.01 37.32
N ARG A 174 -12.47 -20.72 37.22
CA ARG A 174 -12.76 -21.89 38.06
C ARG A 174 -11.71 -22.99 37.88
N ASP A 175 -11.39 -23.34 36.63
CA ASP A 175 -10.42 -24.40 36.33
C ASP A 175 -9.00 -24.00 36.77
N SER A 176 -8.65 -22.71 36.74
CA SER A 176 -7.39 -22.20 37.28
C SER A 176 -7.31 -22.32 38.80
N ILE A 177 -8.42 -22.11 39.51
CA ILE A 177 -8.53 -22.33 40.96
C ILE A 177 -8.36 -23.81 41.27
N ASN A 178 -9.02 -24.70 40.51
CA ASN A 178 -8.87 -26.15 40.67
C ASN A 178 -7.40 -26.59 40.44
N ALA A 179 -6.72 -26.01 39.44
CA ALA A 179 -5.31 -26.29 39.18
C ALA A 179 -4.40 -25.85 40.33
N LEU A 180 -4.69 -24.70 40.95
CA LEU A 180 -3.98 -24.22 42.14
C LEU A 180 -4.21 -25.13 43.35
N GLN A 181 -5.46 -25.57 43.57
CA GLN A 181 -5.80 -26.52 44.63
C GLN A 181 -5.06 -27.84 44.43
N LEU A 182 -5.07 -28.39 43.23
CA LEU A 182 -4.38 -29.63 42.89
C LEU A 182 -2.85 -29.52 43.03
N LYS A 183 -2.28 -28.37 42.66
CA LYS A 183 -0.85 -28.07 42.88
C LYS A 183 -0.52 -28.02 44.37
N ASN A 184 -1.39 -27.42 45.18
CA ASN A 184 -1.23 -27.40 46.64
C ASN A 184 -1.33 -28.80 47.23
N GLU A 185 -2.30 -29.63 46.80
CA GLU A 185 -2.40 -31.04 47.20
C GLU A 185 -1.11 -31.82 46.90
N LEU A 186 -0.59 -31.69 45.68
CA LEU A 186 0.65 -32.34 45.27
C LEU A 186 1.89 -31.85 46.03
N SER A 187 1.88 -30.60 46.52
CA SER A 187 3.01 -30.03 47.29
C SER A 187 3.26 -30.73 48.62
N PHE A 188 2.23 -31.34 49.21
CA PHE A 188 2.36 -32.13 50.44
C PHE A 188 3.08 -33.47 50.20
N GLY A 189 3.15 -33.93 48.95
CA GLY A 189 3.83 -35.17 48.57
C GLY A 189 3.19 -36.45 49.13
N GLU A 190 2.04 -36.37 49.78
CA GLU A 190 1.24 -37.49 50.29
C GLU A 190 -0.24 -37.11 50.41
N PRO A 191 -1.18 -38.07 50.36
CA PRO A 191 -2.59 -37.83 50.61
C PRO A 191 -2.81 -37.24 52.02
N LYS A 192 -3.59 -36.17 52.13
CA LYS A 192 -3.98 -35.57 53.42
C LYS A 192 -5.47 -35.76 53.65
N GLY A 193 -5.83 -36.31 54.83
CA GLY A 193 -7.23 -36.54 55.21
C GLY A 193 -7.88 -37.73 54.49
N ASP A 194 -7.07 -38.66 53.96
CA ASP A 194 -7.53 -39.90 53.34
C ASP A 194 -7.51 -41.03 54.39
N PRO A 195 -8.68 -41.51 54.84
CA PRO A 195 -8.76 -42.54 55.88
C PRO A 195 -8.05 -43.84 55.52
N ILE A 196 -7.99 -44.18 54.23
CA ILE A 196 -7.34 -45.41 53.76
C ILE A 196 -5.82 -45.26 53.87
N TYR A 197 -5.29 -44.13 53.38
CA TYR A 197 -3.87 -43.83 53.47
C TYR A 197 -3.39 -43.74 54.92
N ASP A 198 -4.13 -43.03 55.77
CA ASP A 198 -3.78 -42.83 57.18
C ASP A 198 -3.76 -44.16 57.95
N ASN A 199 -4.72 -45.05 57.67
CA ASN A 199 -4.75 -46.40 58.24
C ASN A 199 -3.55 -47.24 57.77
N LEU A 200 -3.21 -47.22 56.48
CA LEU A 200 -2.05 -47.95 55.94
C LEU A 200 -0.73 -47.42 56.53
N LYS A 201 -0.58 -46.10 56.64
CA LYS A 201 0.57 -45.44 57.24
C LYS A 201 0.70 -45.79 58.72
N SER A 202 -0.42 -45.78 59.45
CA SER A 202 -0.47 -46.15 60.86
C SER A 202 -0.12 -47.62 61.10
N ASP A 203 -0.65 -48.55 60.30
CA ASP A 203 -0.33 -49.98 60.39
C ASP A 203 1.16 -50.24 60.14
N PHE A 204 1.72 -49.65 59.07
CA PHE A 204 3.15 -49.74 58.79
C PHE A 204 3.98 -49.16 59.95
N ASN A 205 3.66 -47.95 60.43
CA ASN A 205 4.41 -47.30 61.51
C ASN A 205 4.34 -48.12 62.81
N SER A 206 3.17 -48.67 63.15
CA SER A 206 2.99 -49.51 64.34
C SER A 206 3.84 -50.79 64.25
N ARG A 207 3.81 -51.48 63.10
CA ARG A 207 4.63 -52.68 62.86
C ARG A 207 6.12 -52.35 62.85
N ASN A 208 6.51 -51.27 62.19
CA ASN A 208 7.90 -50.84 62.10
C ASN A 208 8.43 -50.46 63.49
N ASN A 209 7.67 -49.71 64.30
CA ASN A 209 8.07 -49.36 65.66
C ASN A 209 8.28 -50.60 66.53
N LYS A 210 7.36 -51.58 66.46
CA LYS A 210 7.52 -52.88 67.16
C LYS A 210 8.79 -53.60 66.73
N TYR A 211 9.06 -53.65 65.43
CA TYR A 211 10.28 -54.25 64.89
C TYR A 211 11.55 -53.52 65.38
N GLN A 212 11.56 -52.18 65.34
CA GLN A 212 12.69 -51.38 65.78
C GLN A 212 12.98 -51.56 67.28
N ILE A 213 11.94 -51.67 68.11
CA ILE A 213 12.09 -51.96 69.54
C ILE A 213 12.77 -53.32 69.74
N LEU A 214 12.28 -54.37 69.07
CA LEU A 214 12.86 -55.72 69.17
C LEU A 214 14.30 -55.74 68.65
N LEU A 215 14.58 -55.04 67.55
CA LEU A 215 15.91 -54.92 66.97
C LEU A 215 16.88 -54.19 67.92
N ASN A 216 16.43 -53.09 68.54
CA ASN A 216 17.22 -52.35 69.51
C ASN A 216 17.49 -53.16 70.78
N GLN A 217 16.49 -53.89 71.28
CA GLN A 217 16.65 -54.80 72.43
C GLN A 217 17.66 -55.91 72.13
N TYR A 218 17.58 -56.51 70.94
CA TYR A 218 18.55 -57.49 70.49
C TYR A 218 19.95 -56.90 70.40
N ASN A 219 20.13 -55.78 69.71
CA ASN A 219 21.43 -55.11 69.57
C ASN A 219 22.03 -54.72 70.93
N THR A 220 21.21 -54.24 71.86
CA THR A 220 21.63 -53.92 73.24
C THR A 220 22.10 -55.17 73.97
N SER A 221 21.32 -56.26 73.91
CA SER A 221 21.66 -57.53 74.55
C SER A 221 22.91 -58.17 73.97
N VAL A 222 23.13 -58.02 72.65
CA VAL A 222 24.38 -58.44 71.97
C VAL A 222 25.56 -57.66 72.53
N ASN A 223 25.46 -56.34 72.59
CA ASN A 223 26.54 -55.48 73.10
C ASN A 223 26.85 -55.77 74.58
N GLU A 224 25.83 -55.94 75.41
CA GLU A 224 26.00 -56.29 76.83
C GLU A 224 26.64 -57.67 77.01
N SER A 225 26.19 -58.68 76.24
CA SER A 225 26.77 -60.02 76.27
C SER A 225 28.23 -60.01 75.85
N ASN A 226 28.58 -59.28 74.79
CA ASN A 226 29.96 -59.16 74.32
C ASN A 226 30.85 -58.43 75.35
N ARG A 227 30.33 -57.34 75.96
CA ARG A 227 31.04 -56.63 77.04
C ARG A 227 31.28 -57.53 78.25
N ALA A 228 30.29 -58.32 78.66
CA ALA A 228 30.43 -59.26 79.76
C ALA A 228 31.43 -60.38 79.45
N TYR A 229 31.41 -60.90 78.21
CA TYR A 229 32.37 -61.91 77.74
C TYR A 229 33.83 -61.41 77.82
N ASN A 230 34.06 -60.18 77.36
CA ASN A 230 35.40 -59.58 77.36
C ASN A 230 35.96 -59.33 78.78
N LYS A 231 35.10 -59.26 79.80
CA LYS A 231 35.52 -59.14 81.21
C LYS A 231 35.86 -60.48 81.87
N VAL A 232 35.59 -61.61 81.22
CA VAL A 232 35.90 -62.92 81.78
C VAL A 232 37.42 -63.17 81.68
N PRO A 233 38.11 -63.51 82.78
CA PRO A 233 39.52 -63.90 82.75
C PRO A 233 39.76 -65.15 81.91
N GLU A 234 40.98 -65.29 81.38
CA GLU A 234 41.42 -66.52 80.73
C GLU A 234 41.95 -67.52 81.77
N GLU A 235 41.74 -68.80 81.49
CA GLU A 235 42.28 -69.89 82.30
C GLU A 235 43.82 -69.85 82.27
N PHE A 236 44.45 -70.18 83.40
CA PHE A 236 45.91 -70.16 83.51
C PHE A 236 46.55 -71.14 82.48
N ASN A 237 47.42 -70.62 81.60
CA ASN A 237 48.04 -71.32 80.46
C ASN A 237 47.09 -71.80 79.34
N SER A 238 45.93 -71.15 79.16
CA SER A 238 44.98 -71.46 78.08
C SER A 238 44.37 -70.19 77.48
N ASN A 239 44.04 -70.22 76.20
CA ASN A 239 43.32 -69.12 75.52
C ASN A 239 41.79 -69.21 75.73
N GLN A 240 41.33 -70.09 76.62
CA GLN A 240 39.90 -70.28 76.93
C GLN A 240 39.48 -69.43 78.13
N LYS A 241 38.22 -68.97 78.13
CA LYS A 241 37.66 -68.18 79.24
C LYS A 241 37.32 -69.07 80.43
N ASP A 242 37.71 -68.64 81.64
CA ASP A 242 37.49 -69.40 82.88
C ASP A 242 36.02 -69.42 83.29
N GLN A 243 35.43 -70.61 83.19
CA GLN A 243 34.01 -70.85 83.39
C GLN A 243 33.58 -70.93 84.87
N SER A 244 34.52 -71.00 85.80
CA SER A 244 34.25 -71.10 87.24
C SER A 244 34.00 -69.74 87.91
N THR A 245 34.29 -68.64 87.19
CA THR A 245 34.29 -67.27 87.73
C THR A 245 32.89 -66.66 87.89
N SER A 246 32.77 -65.65 88.76
CA SER A 246 31.53 -64.86 88.87
C SER A 246 31.23 -64.08 87.58
N GLN A 247 32.28 -63.65 86.89
CA GLN A 247 32.22 -62.95 85.60
C GLN A 247 31.65 -63.87 84.50
N TRP A 248 32.00 -65.16 84.49
CA TRP A 248 31.40 -66.13 83.58
C TRP A 248 29.91 -66.35 83.84
N ARG A 249 29.48 -66.37 85.11
CA ARG A 249 28.06 -66.44 85.47
C ARG A 249 27.29 -65.20 85.00
N GLU A 250 27.88 -64.01 85.13
CA GLU A 250 27.31 -62.76 84.60
C GLU A 250 27.19 -62.80 83.06
N TYR A 251 28.26 -63.22 82.36
CA TYR A 251 28.23 -63.43 80.90
C TYR A 251 27.15 -64.43 80.50
N SER A 252 27.05 -65.58 81.16
CA SER A 252 26.06 -66.61 80.87
C SER A 252 24.62 -66.09 81.00
N ASN A 253 24.35 -65.24 82.00
CA ASN A 253 23.05 -64.60 82.15
C ASN A 253 22.77 -63.58 81.03
N LYS A 254 23.76 -62.78 80.62
CA LYS A 254 23.62 -61.85 79.49
C LYS A 254 23.49 -62.57 78.15
N LEU A 255 24.15 -63.71 77.97
CA LEU A 255 24.02 -64.58 76.81
C LEU A 255 22.61 -65.18 76.71
N ARG A 256 22.02 -65.60 77.84
CA ARG A 256 20.61 -66.03 77.89
C ARG A 256 19.68 -64.89 77.49
N ALA A 257 19.89 -63.68 78.00
CA ALA A 257 19.11 -62.51 77.63
C ALA A 257 19.21 -62.18 76.11
N LYS A 258 20.42 -62.25 75.54
CA LYS A 258 20.64 -62.15 74.08
C LYS A 258 19.86 -63.21 73.30
N ASN A 259 19.91 -64.47 73.71
CA ASN A 259 19.22 -65.56 73.02
C ASN A 259 17.69 -65.39 73.07
N ILE A 260 17.15 -64.90 74.20
CA ILE A 260 15.72 -64.55 74.33
C ILE A 260 15.37 -63.40 73.37
N ALA A 261 16.16 -62.33 73.35
CA ALA A 261 15.94 -61.19 72.45
C ALA A 261 16.00 -61.61 70.96
N GLN A 262 16.94 -62.49 70.59
CA GLN A 262 17.05 -63.04 69.24
C GLN A 262 15.83 -63.90 68.88
N SER A 263 15.33 -64.72 69.80
CA SER A 263 14.11 -65.51 69.58
C SER A 263 12.89 -64.61 69.35
N ASN A 264 12.73 -63.56 70.15
CA ASN A 264 11.64 -62.59 70.00
C ASN A 264 11.72 -61.84 68.66
N LEU A 265 12.92 -61.46 68.21
CA LEU A 265 13.14 -60.84 66.91
C LEU A 265 12.84 -61.80 65.74
N ASN A 266 13.20 -63.07 65.85
CA ASN A 266 12.93 -64.08 64.82
C ASN A 266 11.46 -64.45 64.70
N LYS A 267 10.69 -64.39 65.80
CA LYS A 267 9.24 -64.61 65.81
C LYS A 267 8.46 -63.43 65.24
N PHE A 268 9.08 -62.28 65.04
CA PHE A 268 8.42 -61.12 64.46
C PHE A 268 8.05 -61.35 62.98
N ASP A 269 6.84 -60.97 62.60
CA ASP A 269 6.32 -61.09 61.24
C ASP A 269 6.95 -60.04 60.30
N LYS A 270 8.16 -60.36 59.80
CA LYS A 270 8.87 -59.53 58.80
C LYS A 270 8.13 -59.46 57.46
N SER A 271 7.41 -60.53 57.09
CA SER A 271 6.64 -60.59 55.84
C SER A 271 5.48 -59.60 55.87
N GLY A 272 4.70 -59.60 56.96
CA GLY A 272 3.62 -58.65 57.17
C GLY A 272 4.08 -57.20 57.28
N LEU A 273 5.27 -56.94 57.85
CA LEU A 273 5.88 -55.60 57.83
C LEU A 273 6.21 -55.15 56.40
N ASN A 274 6.84 -56.01 55.60
CA ASN A 274 7.17 -55.70 54.21
C ASN A 274 5.91 -55.49 53.36
N LEU A 275 4.88 -56.31 53.56
CA LEU A 275 3.59 -56.16 52.89
C LEU A 275 2.89 -54.85 53.29
N ALA A 276 2.89 -54.48 54.58
CA ALA A 276 2.35 -53.20 55.04
C ALA A 276 3.11 -52.01 54.44
N LYS A 277 4.44 -52.10 54.36
CA LYS A 277 5.30 -51.10 53.70
C LYS A 277 4.94 -50.97 52.22
N GLN A 278 4.81 -52.08 51.52
CA GLN A 278 4.48 -52.11 50.10
C GLN A 278 3.10 -51.50 49.85
N LYS A 279 2.06 -51.93 50.56
CA LYS A 279 0.69 -51.39 50.42
C LYS A 279 0.63 -49.87 50.65
N TYR A 280 1.35 -49.39 51.66
CA TYR A 280 1.44 -47.95 51.96
C TYR A 280 2.15 -47.17 50.83
N ILE A 281 3.25 -47.69 50.30
CA ILE A 281 4.01 -47.05 49.21
C ILE A 281 3.25 -47.09 47.89
N ASP A 282 2.67 -48.23 47.54
CA ASP A 282 1.91 -48.43 46.30
C ASP A 282 0.71 -47.47 46.27
N TYR A 283 -0.06 -47.38 47.36
CA TYR A 283 -1.17 -46.43 47.45
C TYR A 283 -0.72 -44.98 47.24
N LYS A 284 0.41 -44.60 47.88
CA LYS A 284 0.98 -43.26 47.74
C LYS A 284 1.39 -42.97 46.29
N ASN A 285 2.05 -43.91 45.63
CA ASN A 285 2.54 -43.76 44.26
C ASN A 285 1.39 -43.72 43.25
N ASP A 286 0.37 -44.56 43.42
CA ASP A 286 -0.84 -44.55 42.61
C ASP A 286 -1.58 -43.22 42.74
N TRP A 287 -1.71 -42.72 43.96
CA TRP A 287 -2.28 -41.40 44.22
C TRP A 287 -1.48 -40.29 43.53
N LEU A 288 -0.15 -40.27 43.67
CA LEU A 288 0.72 -39.29 43.01
C LEU A 288 0.58 -39.34 41.49
N THR A 289 0.56 -40.54 40.91
CA THR A 289 0.45 -40.74 39.46
C THR A 289 -0.90 -40.26 38.93
N ASN A 290 -1.99 -40.58 39.63
CA ASN A 290 -3.32 -40.15 39.24
C ASN A 290 -3.49 -38.63 39.34
N LYS A 291 -3.00 -38.02 40.42
CA LYS A 291 -3.05 -36.57 40.62
C LYS A 291 -2.16 -35.80 39.64
N ASP A 292 -0.98 -36.32 39.30
CA ASP A 292 -0.12 -35.73 38.26
C ASP A 292 -0.76 -35.81 36.86
N LYS A 293 -1.45 -36.92 36.55
CA LYS A 293 -2.21 -37.07 35.32
C LYS A 293 -3.37 -36.07 35.24
N GLU A 294 -4.15 -35.94 36.31
CA GLU A 294 -5.23 -34.95 36.44
C GLU A 294 -4.71 -33.52 36.24
N LYS A 295 -3.54 -33.21 36.84
CA LYS A 295 -2.88 -31.92 36.70
C LYS A 295 -2.49 -31.63 35.25
N LYS A 296 -1.83 -32.58 34.58
CA LYS A 296 -1.42 -32.41 33.17
C LYS A 296 -2.62 -32.22 32.24
N GLN A 297 -3.71 -32.95 32.47
CA GLN A 297 -4.94 -32.80 31.71
C GLN A 297 -5.56 -31.41 31.91
N LEU A 298 -5.62 -30.95 33.16
CA LEU A 298 -6.17 -29.64 33.51
C LEU A 298 -5.31 -28.48 32.98
N GLU A 299 -3.99 -28.56 33.10
CA GLU A 299 -3.05 -27.56 32.54
C GLU A 299 -3.16 -27.49 31.01
N THR A 300 -3.28 -28.64 30.34
CA THR A 300 -3.47 -28.70 28.89
C THR A 300 -4.82 -28.09 28.48
N SER A 301 -5.88 -28.38 29.23
CA SER A 301 -7.21 -27.79 29.03
C SER A 301 -7.17 -26.27 29.20
N LEU A 302 -6.51 -25.76 30.25
CA LEU A 302 -6.34 -24.33 30.52
C LEU A 302 -5.63 -23.62 29.38
N ILE A 303 -4.53 -24.17 28.87
CA ILE A 303 -3.76 -23.59 27.76
C ILE A 303 -4.62 -23.53 26.48
N ASN A 304 -5.36 -24.60 26.19
CA ASN A 304 -6.23 -24.65 25.01
C ASN A 304 -7.37 -23.64 25.11
N GLN A 305 -8.07 -23.60 26.25
CA GLN A 305 -9.15 -22.65 26.50
C GLN A 305 -8.63 -21.20 26.45
N SER A 306 -7.48 -20.90 27.06
CA SER A 306 -6.90 -19.54 27.04
C SER A 306 -6.51 -19.11 25.63
N LYS A 307 -5.99 -20.05 24.82
CA LYS A 307 -5.64 -19.80 23.42
C LYS A 307 -6.87 -19.53 22.56
N GLU A 308 -7.94 -20.30 22.74
CA GLU A 308 -9.22 -20.07 22.06
C GLU A 308 -9.81 -18.71 22.42
N ILE A 309 -9.85 -18.36 23.71
CA ILE A 309 -10.32 -17.06 24.21
C ILE A 309 -9.52 -15.93 23.58
N SER A 310 -8.18 -15.96 23.68
CA SER A 310 -7.30 -14.94 23.08
C SER A 310 -7.51 -14.80 21.57
N ASN A 311 -7.66 -15.92 20.84
CA ASN A 311 -7.87 -15.86 19.39
C ASN A 311 -9.24 -15.28 19.03
N SER A 312 -10.29 -15.61 19.80
CA SER A 312 -11.63 -15.05 19.60
C SER A 312 -11.69 -13.54 19.85
N ILE A 313 -11.04 -13.07 20.93
CA ILE A 313 -10.91 -11.64 21.26
C ILE A 313 -10.14 -10.90 20.16
N LYS A 314 -8.95 -11.39 19.76
CA LYS A 314 -8.16 -10.78 18.68
C LYS A 314 -8.94 -10.66 17.36
N LYS A 315 -9.70 -11.69 17.01
CA LYS A 315 -10.55 -11.67 15.81
C LYS A 315 -11.66 -10.62 15.93
N SER A 316 -12.32 -10.53 17.10
CA SER A 316 -13.32 -9.51 17.38
C SER A 316 -12.74 -8.09 17.28
N ASP A 317 -11.59 -7.84 17.90
CA ASP A 317 -10.95 -6.52 17.91
C ASP A 317 -10.50 -6.09 16.51
N THR A 318 -10.01 -7.04 15.69
CA THR A 318 -9.63 -6.78 14.30
C THR A 318 -10.86 -6.40 13.47
N ILE A 319 -11.98 -7.10 13.63
CA ILE A 319 -13.24 -6.81 12.94
C ILE A 319 -13.76 -5.44 13.37
N LYS A 320 -13.78 -5.17 14.68
CA LYS A 320 -14.22 -3.89 15.25
C LYS A 320 -13.35 -2.71 14.78
N GLY A 321 -12.02 -2.85 14.81
CA GLY A 321 -11.09 -1.82 14.35
C GLY A 321 -11.13 -1.60 12.83
N GLY A 322 -11.34 -2.65 12.04
CA GLY A 322 -11.55 -2.53 10.59
C GLY A 322 -12.86 -1.82 10.25
N PHE A 323 -13.91 -2.09 11.01
CA PHE A 323 -15.21 -1.44 10.87
C PHE A 323 -15.20 0.03 11.32
N GLU A 324 -14.61 0.33 12.48
CA GLU A 324 -14.45 1.71 12.97
C GLU A 324 -13.71 2.56 11.94
N LYS A 325 -12.64 2.06 11.31
CA LYS A 325 -11.94 2.76 10.22
C LYS A 325 -12.81 3.02 8.99
N LYS A 326 -13.68 2.07 8.61
CA LYS A 326 -14.58 2.24 7.46
C LYS A 326 -15.70 3.27 7.72
N ILE A 327 -16.02 3.54 8.99
CA ILE A 327 -17.15 4.41 9.39
C ILE A 327 -16.69 5.75 9.98
N GLN A 328 -15.42 5.86 10.37
CA GLN A 328 -14.86 7.11 10.87
C GLN A 328 -15.00 8.26 9.87
N ASP A 329 -15.16 7.94 8.58
CA ASP A 329 -15.61 8.86 7.55
C ASP A 329 -17.10 9.18 7.75
N LYS A 330 -17.38 10.10 8.68
CA LYS A 330 -18.71 10.71 8.82
C LYS A 330 -19.16 11.19 7.44
N LYS A 331 -20.16 10.51 6.85
CA LYS A 331 -20.94 10.96 5.68
C LYS A 331 -20.15 11.13 4.37
N GLY A 332 -18.95 10.57 4.28
CA GLY A 332 -18.01 10.80 3.18
C GLY A 332 -18.50 10.30 1.81
N PHE A 333 -18.16 11.05 0.77
CA PHE A 333 -18.34 10.72 -0.65
C PHE A 333 -18.04 9.25 -0.98
N VAL A 334 -17.00 8.69 -0.36
CA VAL A 334 -16.55 7.30 -0.53
C VAL A 334 -17.57 6.28 -0.01
N LEU A 335 -18.20 6.54 1.15
CA LEU A 335 -19.21 5.62 1.71
C LEU A 335 -20.43 5.55 0.79
N ARG A 336 -20.88 6.68 0.25
CA ARG A 336 -22.00 6.72 -0.71
C ARG A 336 -21.67 5.99 -2.00
N PHE A 337 -20.42 6.10 -2.47
CA PHE A 337 -19.93 5.31 -3.59
C PHE A 337 -19.91 3.80 -3.30
N MET A 338 -19.44 3.39 -2.11
CA MET A 338 -19.47 1.98 -1.72
C MET A 338 -20.89 1.41 -1.63
N VAL A 339 -21.84 2.18 -1.08
CA VAL A 339 -23.25 1.79 -1.03
C VAL A 339 -23.83 1.67 -2.44
N LEU A 340 -23.50 2.61 -3.34
CA LEU A 340 -23.96 2.55 -4.73
C LEU A 340 -23.41 1.32 -5.48
N GLU A 341 -22.13 0.99 -5.30
CA GLU A 341 -21.52 -0.19 -5.90
C GLU A 341 -22.08 -1.51 -5.31
N ASP A 342 -22.37 -1.54 -4.00
CA ASP A 342 -23.06 -2.67 -3.36
C ASP A 342 -24.48 -2.84 -3.93
N LEU A 343 -25.21 -1.74 -4.12
CA LEU A 343 -26.51 -1.75 -4.78
C LEU A 343 -26.42 -2.24 -6.22
N ALA A 344 -25.37 -1.88 -6.95
CA ALA A 344 -25.12 -2.32 -8.31
C ALA A 344 -24.59 -3.77 -8.41
N SER A 345 -24.40 -4.47 -7.29
CA SER A 345 -23.94 -5.85 -7.30
C SER A 345 -24.95 -6.77 -8.00
N THR A 346 -24.47 -7.53 -8.99
CA THR A 346 -25.27 -8.50 -9.75
C THR A 346 -25.49 -9.81 -8.99
N ILE A 347 -24.77 -10.00 -7.89
CA ILE A 347 -24.79 -11.22 -7.08
C ILE A 347 -25.29 -10.88 -5.68
N LYS A 348 -26.31 -11.60 -5.23
CA LYS A 348 -26.79 -11.55 -3.85
C LYS A 348 -26.43 -12.85 -3.15
N ILE A 349 -25.64 -12.76 -2.09
CA ILE A 349 -25.27 -13.89 -1.24
C ILE A 349 -26.22 -13.89 -0.05
N THR A 350 -26.97 -14.97 0.13
CA THR A 350 -27.87 -15.14 1.28
C THR A 350 -27.43 -16.35 2.09
N GLU A 351 -27.19 -16.18 3.40
CA GLU A 351 -26.96 -17.32 4.29
C GLU A 351 -28.31 -17.98 4.62
N ILE A 352 -28.45 -19.26 4.27
CA ILE A 352 -29.58 -20.10 4.67
C ILE A 352 -29.10 -21.21 5.59
N LEU A 353 -29.95 -21.66 6.52
CA LEU A 353 -29.67 -22.83 7.34
C LEU A 353 -30.10 -24.09 6.59
N ASP A 354 -29.23 -25.08 6.48
CA ASP A 354 -29.60 -26.40 5.97
C ASP A 354 -30.48 -27.16 6.98
N ALA A 355 -31.01 -28.32 6.56
CA ALA A 355 -31.84 -29.18 7.39
C ALA A 355 -31.14 -29.70 8.67
N LYS A 356 -29.82 -29.51 8.79
CA LYS A 356 -28.99 -29.88 9.95
C LYS A 356 -28.56 -28.65 10.76
N GLY A 357 -29.08 -27.46 10.45
CA GLY A 357 -28.74 -26.20 11.13
C GLY A 357 -27.37 -25.62 10.75
N LYS A 358 -26.72 -26.11 9.69
CA LYS A 358 -25.46 -25.57 9.17
C LYS A 358 -25.76 -24.40 8.22
N LYS A 359 -25.03 -23.30 8.36
CA LYS A 359 -25.09 -22.17 7.42
C LYS A 359 -24.54 -22.61 6.05
N VAL A 360 -25.32 -22.35 5.00
CA VAL A 360 -24.98 -22.58 3.61
C VAL A 360 -25.25 -21.30 2.84
N GLU A 361 -24.28 -20.85 2.05
CA GLU A 361 -24.42 -19.67 1.21
C GLU A 361 -25.20 -20.03 -0.07
N ARG A 362 -26.29 -19.31 -0.31
CA ARG A 362 -27.03 -19.37 -1.56
C ARG A 362 -26.68 -18.15 -2.39
N ILE A 363 -26.18 -18.40 -3.59
CA ILE A 363 -25.85 -17.38 -4.57
C ILE A 363 -27.05 -17.20 -5.49
N GLU A 364 -27.64 -16.02 -5.48
CA GLU A 364 -28.77 -15.66 -6.36
C GLU A 364 -28.41 -14.46 -7.22
N THR A 365 -29.02 -14.38 -8.40
CA THR A 365 -28.85 -13.23 -9.29
C THR A 365 -29.69 -12.06 -8.79
N ASN A 366 -29.04 -10.91 -8.57
CA ASN A 366 -29.69 -9.68 -8.15
C ASN A 366 -30.20 -8.92 -9.38
N LYS A 367 -31.48 -9.09 -9.72
CA LYS A 367 -32.10 -8.40 -10.86
C LYS A 367 -32.11 -6.88 -10.70
N GLU A 368 -32.37 -6.39 -9.48
CA GLU A 368 -32.38 -4.95 -9.18
C GLU A 368 -30.98 -4.36 -9.32
N GLY A 369 -29.96 -5.01 -8.73
CA GLY A 369 -28.58 -4.55 -8.85
C GLY A 369 -28.05 -4.62 -10.28
N THR A 370 -28.46 -5.63 -11.06
CA THR A 370 -28.15 -5.70 -12.50
C THR A 370 -28.75 -4.51 -13.25
N ALA A 371 -29.96 -4.07 -12.91
CA ALA A 371 -30.59 -2.91 -13.55
C ALA A 371 -29.86 -1.60 -13.16
N ILE A 372 -29.48 -1.45 -11.90
CA ILE A 372 -28.69 -0.30 -11.41
C ILE A 372 -27.34 -0.26 -12.13
N LEU A 373 -26.63 -1.40 -12.22
CA LEU A 373 -25.36 -1.51 -12.95
C LEU A 373 -25.50 -1.10 -14.41
N PHE A 374 -26.56 -1.58 -15.08
CA PHE A 374 -26.86 -1.18 -16.45
C PHE A 374 -27.07 0.33 -16.55
N LEU A 375 -27.82 0.93 -15.63
CA LEU A 375 -28.08 2.36 -15.62
C LEU A 375 -26.81 3.19 -15.33
N LEU A 376 -25.91 2.72 -14.46
CA LEU A 376 -24.59 3.33 -14.24
C LEU A 376 -23.76 3.32 -15.53
N TRP A 377 -23.67 2.19 -16.22
CA TRP A 377 -22.97 2.11 -17.51
C TRP A 377 -23.62 2.97 -18.59
N LEU A 378 -24.95 3.05 -18.61
CA LEU A 378 -25.68 3.93 -19.52
C LEU A 378 -25.34 5.39 -19.28
N ILE A 379 -25.27 5.84 -18.02
CA ILE A 379 -24.85 7.19 -17.64
C ILE A 379 -23.38 7.44 -18.06
N ARG A 380 -22.47 6.50 -17.79
CA ARG A 380 -21.04 6.61 -18.15
C ARG A 380 -20.85 6.74 -19.65
N ILE A 381 -21.56 5.93 -20.43
CA ILE A 381 -21.55 6.00 -21.90
C ILE A 381 -22.16 7.32 -22.37
N LEU A 382 -23.24 7.80 -21.75
CA LEU A 382 -23.84 9.09 -22.07
C LEU A 382 -22.83 10.23 -21.88
N PHE A 383 -22.14 10.31 -20.73
CA PHE A 383 -21.11 11.33 -20.50
C PHE A 383 -19.97 11.21 -21.50
N PHE A 384 -19.52 9.99 -21.80
CA PHE A 384 -18.51 9.76 -22.82
C PHE A 384 -18.94 10.30 -24.20
N THR A 385 -20.19 10.07 -24.60
CA THR A 385 -20.71 10.61 -25.87
C THR A 385 -20.80 12.13 -25.87
N ILE A 386 -21.17 12.73 -24.74
CA ILE A 386 -21.26 14.19 -24.58
C ILE A 386 -19.86 14.81 -24.66
N GLU A 387 -18.87 14.21 -23.99
CA GLU A 387 -17.48 14.68 -23.98
C GLU A 387 -16.80 14.60 -25.36
N ILE A 388 -17.10 13.56 -26.16
CA ILE A 388 -16.55 13.45 -27.51
C ILE A 388 -17.31 14.33 -28.52
N LEU A 389 -18.50 14.82 -28.17
CA LEU A 389 -19.38 15.58 -29.07
C LEU A 389 -18.70 16.80 -29.73
N PRO A 390 -17.91 17.64 -29.04
CA PRO A 390 -17.19 18.75 -29.68
C PRO A 390 -16.20 18.27 -30.75
N THR A 391 -15.52 17.15 -30.49
CA THR A 391 -14.57 16.55 -31.44
C THR A 391 -15.29 15.95 -32.63
N ILE A 392 -16.39 15.22 -32.42
CA ILE A 392 -17.23 14.70 -33.50
C ILE A 392 -17.79 15.85 -34.33
N ALA A 393 -18.37 16.88 -33.71
CA ALA A 393 -18.92 18.04 -34.41
C ALA A 393 -17.84 18.73 -35.27
N LYS A 394 -16.61 18.84 -34.76
CA LYS A 394 -15.48 19.38 -35.51
C LYS A 394 -15.10 18.48 -36.69
N ILE A 395 -15.04 17.16 -36.54
CA ILE A 395 -14.66 16.22 -37.62
C ILE A 395 -15.75 16.10 -38.68
N SER A 396 -17.01 15.91 -38.27
CA SER A 396 -18.16 15.65 -39.15
C SER A 396 -18.53 16.83 -40.03
N THR A 397 -18.19 18.05 -39.61
CA THR A 397 -18.41 19.22 -40.45
C THR A 397 -17.46 19.21 -41.67
N PRO A 398 -17.91 19.56 -42.89
CA PRO A 398 -17.01 19.64 -44.04
C PRO A 398 -16.04 20.82 -43.91
N LEU A 399 -15.06 20.92 -44.81
CA LEU A 399 -14.21 22.11 -44.91
C LEU A 399 -15.06 23.32 -45.26
N GLY A 400 -14.97 24.37 -44.44
CA GLY A 400 -15.72 25.62 -44.59
C GLY A 400 -14.84 26.79 -45.04
N ALA A 401 -15.46 27.91 -45.39
CA ALA A 401 -14.77 29.14 -45.78
C ALA A 401 -13.76 29.61 -44.72
N TYR A 402 -14.10 29.42 -43.44
CA TYR A 402 -13.22 29.70 -42.31
C TYR A 402 -11.96 28.82 -42.31
N ASP A 403 -12.09 27.52 -42.58
CA ASP A 403 -10.95 26.60 -42.60
C ASP A 403 -9.97 26.97 -43.73
N PHE A 404 -10.49 27.35 -44.91
CA PHE A 404 -9.69 27.87 -46.02
C PHE A 404 -9.04 29.23 -45.71
N ALA A 405 -9.75 30.12 -45.04
CA ALA A 405 -9.24 31.44 -44.68
C ALA A 405 -8.09 31.34 -43.65
N ILE A 406 -8.20 30.42 -42.68
CA ILE A 406 -7.12 30.11 -41.74
C ILE A 406 -5.90 29.58 -42.49
N TYR A 407 -6.09 28.58 -43.34
CA TYR A 407 -4.99 28.00 -44.13
C TYR A 407 -4.30 29.04 -45.01
N LYS A 408 -5.08 29.91 -45.68
CA LYS A 408 -4.54 30.99 -46.51
C LYS A 408 -3.68 31.95 -45.68
N LYS A 409 -4.15 32.37 -44.50
CA LYS A 409 -3.36 33.23 -43.61
C LYS A 409 -2.11 32.55 -43.08
N GLU A 410 -2.20 31.28 -42.69
CA GLU A 410 -1.04 30.50 -42.25
C GLU A 410 0.02 30.42 -43.36
N LYS A 411 -0.41 30.17 -44.60
CA LYS A 411 0.47 30.14 -45.77
C LYS A 411 1.05 31.50 -46.14
N GLU A 412 0.27 32.57 -46.06
CA GLU A 412 0.78 33.94 -46.28
C GLU A 412 1.88 34.29 -45.28
N ILE A 413 1.72 33.89 -44.02
CA ILE A 413 2.74 34.06 -42.97
C ILE A 413 3.96 33.20 -43.28
N GLU A 414 3.78 31.97 -43.72
CA GLU A 414 4.88 31.07 -44.12
C GLU A 414 5.70 31.67 -45.27
N GLU A 415 5.05 32.12 -46.35
CA GLU A 415 5.70 32.77 -47.49
C GLU A 415 6.41 34.09 -47.11
N ASP A 416 5.86 34.86 -46.16
CA ASP A 416 6.50 36.06 -45.63
C ASP A 416 7.74 35.73 -44.77
N LEU A 417 7.67 34.66 -43.98
CA LEU A 417 8.82 34.16 -43.21
C LEU A 417 9.93 33.65 -44.14
N GLU A 418 9.58 32.92 -45.20
CA GLU A 418 10.54 32.44 -46.20
C GLU A 418 11.21 33.60 -46.95
N ARG A 419 10.45 34.59 -47.40
CA ARG A 419 11.01 35.80 -48.04
C ARG A 419 11.98 36.54 -47.11
N ARG A 420 11.59 36.76 -45.85
CA ARG A 420 12.50 37.37 -44.87
C ARG A 420 13.79 36.57 -44.73
N LYS A 421 13.69 35.24 -44.63
CA LYS A 421 14.85 34.36 -44.54
C LYS A 421 15.75 34.51 -45.77
N GLU A 422 15.19 34.51 -46.97
CA GLU A 422 15.95 34.70 -48.22
C GLU A 422 16.66 36.06 -48.27
N ASP A 423 15.97 37.14 -47.88
CA ASP A 423 16.57 38.49 -47.78
C ASP A 423 17.74 38.53 -46.81
N TYR A 424 17.62 37.88 -45.64
CA TYR A 424 18.72 37.75 -44.67
C TYR A 424 19.92 36.99 -45.26
N LEU A 425 19.68 35.87 -45.97
CA LEU A 425 20.76 35.12 -46.61
C LEU A 425 21.44 35.93 -47.72
N ASN A 426 20.67 36.63 -48.54
CA ASN A 426 21.20 37.48 -49.62
C ASN A 426 21.99 38.67 -49.06
N HIS A 427 21.53 39.26 -47.95
CA HIS A 427 22.27 40.30 -47.26
C HIS A 427 23.60 39.78 -46.72
N GLN A 428 23.60 38.59 -46.12
CA GLN A 428 24.82 37.95 -45.62
C GLN A 428 25.82 37.68 -46.76
N LYS A 429 25.37 37.09 -47.88
CA LYS A 429 26.22 36.88 -49.06
C LYS A 429 26.84 38.19 -49.56
N LYS A 430 26.06 39.27 -49.65
CA LYS A 430 26.58 40.59 -50.06
C LYS A 430 27.65 41.13 -49.09
N LEU A 431 27.48 40.92 -47.78
CA LEU A 431 28.49 41.31 -46.80
C LEU A 431 29.78 40.51 -46.97
N ASP A 432 29.67 39.20 -47.22
CA ASP A 432 30.83 38.33 -47.46
C ASP A 432 31.53 38.69 -48.78
N ASP A 433 30.77 38.96 -49.86
CA ASP A 433 31.31 39.42 -51.14
C ASP A 433 32.01 40.79 -51.01
N LEU A 434 31.44 41.71 -50.23
CA LEU A 434 32.07 43.02 -49.95
C LEU A 434 33.37 42.87 -49.15
N LYS A 435 33.40 41.98 -48.14
CA LYS A 435 34.64 41.67 -47.41
C LYS A 435 35.70 41.11 -48.34
N ASN A 436 35.36 40.10 -49.15
CA ASN A 436 36.27 39.49 -50.12
C ASN A 436 36.78 40.53 -51.13
N THR A 437 35.90 41.40 -51.64
CA THR A 437 36.29 42.45 -52.59
C THR A 437 37.23 43.47 -51.95
N ASN A 438 36.95 43.89 -50.72
CA ASN A 438 37.82 44.79 -49.96
C ASN A 438 39.18 44.16 -49.66
N GLU A 439 39.21 42.87 -49.31
CA GLU A 439 40.45 42.11 -49.10
C GLU A 439 41.30 42.07 -50.38
N ILE A 440 40.69 41.77 -51.53
CA ILE A 440 41.35 41.80 -52.85
C ILE A 440 41.85 43.22 -53.18
N GLU A 441 41.07 44.26 -52.88
CA GLU A 441 41.48 45.65 -53.13
C GLU A 441 42.68 46.06 -52.26
N ILE A 442 42.69 45.68 -50.98
CA ILE A 442 43.81 45.90 -50.07
C ILE A 442 45.05 45.16 -50.57
N GLU A 443 44.91 43.91 -50.98
CA GLU A 443 46.02 43.11 -51.51
C GLU A 443 46.59 43.73 -52.80
N ASN A 444 45.73 44.17 -53.73
CA ASN A 444 46.16 44.85 -54.95
C ASN A 444 46.87 46.18 -54.67
N LYS A 445 46.37 46.98 -53.71
CA LYS A 445 47.05 48.21 -53.28
C LYS A 445 48.41 47.91 -52.67
N LYS A 446 48.51 46.90 -51.81
CA LYS A 446 49.78 46.44 -51.22
C LYS A 446 50.77 46.02 -52.31
N ASN A 447 50.36 45.17 -53.25
CA ASN A 447 51.19 44.73 -54.37
C ASN A 447 51.65 45.89 -55.26
N LYS A 448 50.80 46.91 -55.47
CA LYS A 448 51.17 48.11 -56.23
C LYS A 448 52.21 48.96 -55.50
N ILE A 449 52.06 49.13 -54.18
CA ILE A 449 53.04 49.84 -53.35
C ILE A 449 54.38 49.09 -53.38
N GLU A 450 54.37 47.77 -53.21
CA GLU A 450 55.58 46.94 -53.29
C GLU A 450 56.27 47.06 -54.66
N LYS A 451 55.52 46.99 -55.77
CA LYS A 451 56.08 47.21 -57.12
C LYS A 451 56.69 48.59 -57.30
N ASN A 452 56.01 49.64 -56.83
CA ASN A 452 56.54 51.00 -56.91
C ASN A 452 57.80 51.17 -56.06
N LEU A 453 57.83 50.59 -54.86
CA LEU A 453 59.03 50.57 -54.01
C LEU A 453 60.19 49.87 -54.71
N HIS A 454 59.94 48.72 -55.35
CA HIS A 454 60.94 48.01 -56.15
C HIS A 454 61.45 48.83 -57.32
N ILE A 455 60.59 49.54 -58.05
CA ILE A 455 61.01 50.42 -59.16
C ILE A 455 61.89 51.55 -58.62
N ASN A 456 61.48 52.25 -57.56
CA ASN A 456 62.25 53.33 -56.98
C ASN A 456 63.62 52.84 -56.46
N LEU A 457 63.67 51.67 -55.82
CA LEU A 457 64.92 51.05 -55.38
C LEU A 457 65.84 50.72 -56.57
N LEU A 458 65.29 50.21 -57.68
CA LEU A 458 66.06 49.93 -58.90
C LEU A 458 66.60 51.22 -59.53
N GLU A 459 65.83 52.30 -59.53
CA GLU A 459 66.29 53.62 -59.98
C GLU A 459 67.42 54.17 -59.10
N GLU A 460 67.28 54.11 -57.77
CA GLU A 460 68.35 54.51 -56.85
C GLU A 460 69.62 53.67 -57.03
N ILE A 461 69.48 52.34 -57.19
CA ILE A 461 70.61 51.44 -57.47
C ILE A 461 71.26 51.82 -58.80
N ALA A 462 70.48 52.10 -59.85
CA ALA A 462 71.01 52.49 -61.16
C ALA A 462 71.75 53.84 -61.11
N LEU A 463 71.21 54.82 -60.36
CA LEU A 463 71.88 56.11 -60.13
C LEU A 463 73.19 55.93 -59.37
N ALA A 464 73.19 55.15 -58.29
CA ALA A 464 74.40 54.84 -57.53
C ALA A 464 75.45 54.12 -58.40
N GLN A 465 75.03 53.16 -59.24
CA GLN A 465 75.90 52.48 -60.19
C GLN A 465 76.48 53.46 -61.24
N ASN A 466 75.68 54.40 -61.73
CA ASN A 466 76.14 55.42 -62.68
C ASN A 466 77.15 56.38 -62.03
N ASP A 467 76.92 56.80 -60.78
CA ASP A 467 77.87 57.63 -60.03
C ASP A 467 79.19 56.91 -59.76
N VAL A 468 79.14 55.61 -59.43
CA VAL A 468 80.34 54.77 -59.32
C VAL A 468 81.06 54.67 -60.66
N ALA A 469 80.33 54.45 -61.76
CA ALA A 469 80.90 54.37 -63.11
C ALA A 469 81.55 55.71 -63.53
N LYS A 470 80.91 56.85 -63.26
CA LYS A 470 81.49 58.18 -63.52
C LYS A 470 82.75 58.42 -62.70
N LYS A 471 82.75 58.09 -61.41
CA LYS A 471 83.97 58.17 -60.58
C LYS A 471 85.09 57.30 -61.13
N GLN A 472 84.78 56.08 -61.58
CA GLN A 472 85.78 55.21 -62.22
C GLN A 472 86.31 55.80 -63.54
N ILE A 473 85.45 56.41 -64.35
CA ILE A 473 85.86 57.09 -65.60
C ILE A 473 86.71 58.33 -65.31
N ASP A 474 86.36 59.12 -64.30
CA ASP A 474 87.13 60.31 -63.91
C ASP A 474 88.47 59.93 -63.27
N ASP A 475 88.52 58.87 -62.45
CA ASP A 475 89.77 58.30 -61.95
C ASP A 475 90.64 57.76 -63.09
N PHE A 476 90.04 57.13 -64.10
CA PHE A 476 90.72 56.68 -65.32
C PHE A 476 91.27 57.86 -66.12
N ARG A 477 90.48 58.93 -66.33
CA ARG A 477 90.93 60.16 -67.00
C ARG A 477 92.09 60.83 -66.25
N LYS A 478 91.98 60.97 -64.92
CA LYS A 478 93.05 61.54 -64.09
C LYS A 478 94.35 60.74 -64.15
N LYS A 479 94.28 59.41 -64.27
CA LYS A 479 95.47 58.55 -64.37
C LYS A 479 96.14 58.57 -65.74
N HIS A 480 95.45 58.97 -66.81
CA HIS A 480 95.91 58.70 -68.18
C HIS A 480 95.89 59.90 -69.14
N LEU A 481 95.45 61.10 -68.73
CA LEU A 481 95.27 62.26 -69.65
C LEU A 481 95.93 63.60 -69.24
N TYR A 482 96.94 63.63 -68.37
CA TYR A 482 97.85 64.79 -68.25
C TYR A 482 99.30 64.37 -68.13
#